data_AF-A0A4R2PZB0-F1
#
_entry.id   AF-A0A4R2PZB0-F1
#
_cell.length_a   1.000
_cell.length_b   1.000
_cell.length_c   1.000
_cell.angle_alpha   90.00
_cell.angle_beta   90.00
_cell.angle_gamma   90.00
#
_symmetry.space_group_name_H-M   'P 1'
#
loop_
_entity.id
_entity.type
_entity.pdbx_description
1 polymer ?
#
loop_
_entity_poly.entity_id
_entity_poly.type
_entity_poly.pdbx_seq_one_letter_code
_entity_poly.pdbx_strand_id
1 'polypeptide(L)'
;MAADLPEFYFRTRENGAQVFRVDTANRHQRIEMEPIATVNTRSGEIKPQGGRALGAAEQAAIEDWLAARRAVLAEREVDDILRTVDHLNLTAHWAQTRADDAALDRVTDALLMAMHDLRTVLVRKKAERMGKGGE
;
A
#
# COMPACT_ATOMS: atom_id res chain seq x y z
N MET A 1 7.66 2.45 33.19
CA MET A 1 6.86 3.58 32.69
C MET A 1 5.82 2.98 31.78
N ALA A 2 4.55 2.96 32.19
CA ALA A 2 3.47 2.64 31.26
C ALA A 2 3.54 3.74 30.18
N ALA A 3 3.97 3.37 28.98
CA ALA A 3 4.08 4.31 27.88
C ALA A 3 2.70 4.97 27.66
N ASP A 4 2.69 6.27 27.42
CA ASP A 4 1.47 7.00 27.09
C ASP A 4 0.90 6.37 25.81
N LEU A 5 -0.17 5.61 25.94
CA LEU A 5 -0.73 4.83 24.84
C LEU A 5 -1.56 5.76 23.94
N PRO A 6 -1.59 5.53 22.63
CA PRO A 6 -2.38 6.35 21.73
C PRO A 6 -3.87 6.18 22.03
N GLU A 7 -4.64 7.27 21.95
CA GLU A 7 -6.10 7.24 22.17
C GLU A 7 -6.82 6.36 21.13
N PHE A 8 -6.28 6.31 19.91
CA PHE A 8 -6.81 5.49 18.82
C PHE A 8 -5.75 4.54 18.26
N TYR A 9 -6.16 3.29 18.02
CA TYR A 9 -5.33 2.30 17.37
C TYR A 9 -5.98 1.81 16.08
N PHE A 10 -5.19 1.78 15.00
CA PHE A 10 -5.61 1.40 13.67
C PHE A 10 -4.97 0.08 13.28
N ARG A 11 -5.73 -1.01 13.37
CA ARG A 11 -5.28 -2.33 12.92
C ARG A 11 -5.48 -2.42 11.41
N THR A 12 -4.40 -2.27 10.66
CA THR A 12 -4.40 -2.38 9.19
C THR A 12 -4.93 -3.72 8.72
N ARG A 13 -5.68 -3.68 7.63
CA ARG A 13 -6.16 -4.81 6.83
C ARG A 13 -5.78 -4.54 5.37
N GLU A 14 -6.02 -5.50 4.49
CA GLU A 14 -5.72 -5.40 3.06
C GLU A 14 -6.25 -4.10 2.42
N ASN A 15 -7.52 -3.75 2.68
CA ASN A 15 -8.19 -2.61 2.06
C ASN A 15 -8.55 -1.48 3.04
N GLY A 16 -7.91 -1.41 4.20
CA GLY A 16 -8.41 -0.53 5.25
C GLY A 16 -7.79 -0.72 6.63
N ALA A 17 -8.56 -0.36 7.65
CA ALA A 17 -8.25 -0.69 9.03
C ALA A 17 -9.53 -0.92 9.85
N GLN A 18 -9.36 -1.70 10.92
CA GLN A 18 -10.25 -1.65 12.07
C GLN A 18 -9.72 -0.57 13.02
N VAL A 19 -10.59 0.34 13.41
CA VAL A 19 -10.28 1.44 14.34
C VAL A 19 -10.77 1.05 15.73
N PHE A 20 -9.91 1.24 16.71
CA PHE A 20 -10.20 1.01 18.12
C PHE A 20 -9.96 2.30 18.91
N ARG A 21 -10.84 2.58 19.87
CA ARG A 21 -10.50 3.44 21.01
C ARG A 21 -9.72 2.60 22.01
N VAL A 22 -8.62 3.13 22.50
CA VAL A 22 -7.81 2.51 23.54
C VAL A 22 -8.19 3.13 24.88
N ASP A 23 -8.62 2.29 25.82
CA ASP A 23 -8.86 2.70 27.21
C ASP A 23 -7.80 2.07 28.12
N THR A 24 -7.24 2.91 28.99
CA THR A 24 -6.16 2.56 29.92
C THR A 24 -6.51 2.91 31.38
N ALA A 25 -7.68 3.52 31.62
CA ALA A 25 -8.07 4.07 32.92
C ALA A 25 -8.51 3.00 33.95
N ASN A 26 -8.38 1.72 33.63
CA ASN A 26 -8.81 0.65 34.51
C ASN A 26 -7.81 0.40 35.65
N ARG A 27 -8.34 0.22 36.87
CA ARG A 27 -7.59 -0.03 38.12
C ARG A 27 -6.59 -1.20 38.05
N HIS A 28 -6.68 -2.03 37.01
CA HIS A 28 -5.84 -3.21 36.77
C HIS A 28 -4.73 -3.00 35.73
N GLN A 29 -4.50 -1.77 35.22
CA GLN A 29 -3.51 -1.47 34.18
C GLN A 29 -3.67 -2.32 32.90
N ARG A 30 -4.90 -2.74 32.60
CA ARG A 30 -5.22 -3.51 31.39
C ARG A 30 -5.57 -2.55 30.26
N ILE A 31 -4.99 -2.79 29.09
CA ILE A 31 -5.34 -2.10 27.85
C ILE A 31 -6.64 -2.72 27.34
N GLU A 32 -7.68 -1.90 27.24
CA GLU A 32 -8.94 -2.27 26.59
C GLU A 32 -9.04 -1.57 25.23
N MET A 33 -9.62 -2.27 24.26
CA MET A 33 -9.72 -1.80 22.88
C MET A 33 -11.16 -1.97 22.41
N GLU A 34 -11.89 -0.87 22.38
CA GLU A 34 -13.27 -0.84 21.89
C GLU A 34 -13.25 -0.61 20.36
N PRO A 35 -13.76 -1.53 19.54
CA PRO A 35 -13.86 -1.30 18.11
C PRO A 35 -14.92 -0.23 17.83
N ILE A 36 -14.51 0.88 17.21
CA ILE A 36 -15.38 2.06 16.97
C ILE A 36 -15.79 2.22 15.51
N ALA A 37 -14.95 1.78 14.58
CA ALA A 37 -15.22 1.92 13.15
C ALA A 37 -14.36 0.98 12.30
N THR A 38 -14.78 0.75 11.05
CA THR A 38 -13.89 0.32 9.98
C THR A 38 -13.69 1.44 8.97
N VAL A 39 -12.50 1.53 8.40
CA VAL A 39 -12.18 2.51 7.36
C VAL A 39 -11.63 1.78 6.14
N ASN A 40 -12.06 2.18 4.94
CA ASN A 40 -11.55 1.68 3.68
C ASN A 40 -10.51 2.66 3.10
N THR A 41 -9.27 2.21 2.85
CA THR A 41 -8.20 3.09 2.35
C THR A 41 -8.43 3.56 0.92
N ARG A 42 -9.09 2.75 0.09
CA ARG A 42 -9.35 3.06 -1.32
C ARG A 42 -10.50 4.05 -1.47
N SER A 43 -11.68 3.75 -0.94
CA SER A 43 -12.85 4.62 -1.06
C SER A 43 -12.84 5.77 -0.05
N GLY A 44 -12.17 5.62 1.10
CA GLY A 44 -12.29 6.54 2.23
C GLY A 44 -13.58 6.34 3.03
N GLU A 45 -14.36 5.29 2.73
CA GLU A 45 -15.59 4.98 3.46
C GLU A 45 -15.27 4.62 4.91
N ILE A 46 -15.95 5.29 5.84
CA ILE A 46 -15.86 5.06 7.28
C ILE A 46 -17.21 4.49 7.75
N LYS A 47 -17.18 3.31 8.37
CA LYS A 47 -18.37 2.63 8.92
C LYS A 47 -18.25 2.56 10.43
N PRO A 48 -19.02 3.38 11.17
CA PRO A 48 -19.10 3.27 12.62
C PRO A 48 -19.59 1.86 13.03
N GLN A 49 -19.11 1.38 14.17
CA GLN A 49 -19.51 0.11 14.76
C GLN A 49 -20.21 0.34 16.10
N GLY A 50 -21.00 -0.64 16.53
CA GLY A 50 -21.69 -0.58 17.83
C GLY A 50 -22.90 0.36 17.88
N GLY A 51 -23.45 0.78 16.74
CA GLY A 51 -24.68 1.58 16.67
C GLY A 51 -24.53 3.03 17.14
N ARG A 52 -23.29 3.50 17.35
CA ARG A 52 -22.95 4.88 17.74
C ARG A 52 -22.51 5.71 16.53
N ALA A 53 -22.77 7.01 16.60
CA ALA A 53 -22.11 7.97 15.72
C ALA A 53 -20.67 8.21 16.20
N LEU A 54 -19.79 8.56 15.27
CA LEU A 54 -18.43 8.98 15.60
C LEU A 54 -18.43 10.43 16.08
N GLY A 55 -17.70 10.70 17.15
CA GLY A 55 -17.42 12.06 17.61
C GLY A 55 -16.38 12.75 16.73
N ALA A 56 -16.27 14.07 16.86
CA ALA A 56 -15.37 14.89 16.05
C ALA A 56 -13.90 14.45 16.15
N ALA A 57 -13.42 14.10 17.35
CA ALA A 57 -12.05 13.64 17.56
C ALA A 57 -11.79 12.28 16.88
N GLU A 58 -12.76 11.36 16.92
CA GLU A 58 -12.63 10.06 16.25
C GLU A 58 -12.58 10.24 14.74
N GLN A 59 -13.45 11.09 14.22
CA GLN A 59 -13.52 11.39 12.78
C GLN A 59 -12.18 11.99 12.30
N ALA A 60 -11.67 13.01 12.98
CA ALA A 60 -10.40 13.64 12.65
C ALA A 60 -9.24 12.64 12.68
N ALA A 61 -9.16 11.80 13.73
CA ALA A 61 -8.13 10.77 13.82
C ALA A 61 -8.18 9.76 12.68
N ILE A 62 -9.38 9.36 12.24
CA ILE A 62 -9.56 8.43 11.12
C ILE A 62 -9.16 9.08 9.79
N GLU A 63 -9.51 10.35 9.58
CA GLU A 63 -9.14 11.11 8.39
C GLU A 63 -7.63 11.32 8.28
N ASP A 64 -6.98 11.71 9.37
CA ASP A 64 -5.52 11.90 9.44
C ASP A 64 -4.80 10.57 9.18
N TRP A 65 -5.25 9.49 9.82
CA TRP A 65 -4.70 8.16 9.59
C TRP A 65 -4.89 7.73 8.13
N LEU A 66 -6.05 7.99 7.54
CA LEU A 66 -6.35 7.64 6.15
C LEU A 66 -5.42 8.39 5.18
N ALA A 67 -5.21 9.69 5.40
CA ALA A 67 -4.30 10.50 4.60
C ALA A 67 -2.86 9.99 4.69
N ALA A 68 -2.35 9.80 5.91
CA ALA A 68 -1.01 9.26 6.13
C ALA A 68 -0.84 7.86 5.52
N ARG A 69 -1.85 7.00 5.66
CA ARG A 69 -1.82 5.65 5.10
C ARG A 69 -1.78 5.66 3.58
N ARG A 70 -2.53 6.54 2.93
CA ARG A 70 -2.51 6.70 1.47
C ARG A 70 -1.15 7.16 0.96
N ALA A 71 -0.51 8.11 1.63
CA ALA A 71 0.84 8.56 1.28
C ALA A 71 1.84 7.39 1.34
N VAL A 72 1.84 6.62 2.43
CA VAL A 72 2.71 5.44 2.57
C VAL A 72 2.41 4.38 1.49
N LEU A 73 1.14 4.16 1.15
CA LEU A 73 0.78 3.22 0.09
C LEU A 73 1.26 3.68 -1.29
N ALA A 74 1.18 4.98 -1.60
CA ALA A 74 1.67 5.53 -2.85
C ALA A 74 3.20 5.42 -2.98
N GLU A 75 3.93 5.67 -1.88
CA GLU A 75 5.39 5.47 -1.86
C GLU A 75 5.76 3.99 -2.10
N ARG A 76 5.04 3.07 -1.47
CA ARG A 76 5.25 1.63 -1.64
C ARG A 76 4.90 1.15 -3.05
N GLU A 77 3.84 1.67 -3.64
CA GLU A 77 3.47 1.35 -5.02
C GLU A 77 4.62 1.68 -5.99
N VAL A 78 5.28 2.83 -5.79
CA VAL A 78 6.46 3.20 -6.59
C VAL A 78 7.64 2.27 -6.31
N ASP A 79 7.93 1.96 -5.04
CA ASP A 79 9.00 1.00 -4.68
C ASP A 79 8.77 -0.39 -5.31
N ASP A 80 7.54 -0.90 -5.24
CA ASP A 80 7.17 -2.20 -5.80
C ASP A 80 7.34 -2.22 -7.33
N ILE A 81 7.04 -1.13 -8.02
CA ILE A 81 7.32 -0.98 -9.46
C ILE A 81 8.83 -0.96 -9.71
N LEU A 82 9.62 -0.25 -8.89
CA LEU A 82 11.08 -0.20 -9.02
C LEU A 82 11.72 -1.58 -8.81
N ARG A 83 11.17 -2.42 -7.92
CA ARG A 83 11.62 -3.82 -7.80
C ARG A 83 11.50 -4.59 -9.10
N THR A 84 10.57 -4.25 -10.00
CA THR A 84 10.49 -4.89 -11.32
C THR A 84 11.77 -4.66 -12.12
N VAL A 85 12.40 -3.49 -12.01
CA VAL A 85 13.69 -3.19 -12.66
C VAL A 85 14.78 -4.12 -12.11
N ASP A 86 14.83 -4.29 -10.80
CA ASP A 86 15.79 -5.20 -10.16
C ASP A 86 15.58 -6.65 -10.61
N HIS A 87 14.33 -7.11 -10.68
CA HIS A 87 14.02 -8.46 -11.17
C HIS A 87 14.46 -8.64 -12.63
N LEU A 88 14.25 -7.65 -13.50
CA LEU A 88 14.72 -7.71 -14.89
C LEU A 88 16.25 -7.76 -14.98
N ASN A 89 16.95 -6.94 -14.19
CA ASN A 89 18.40 -6.93 -14.15
C ASN A 89 18.97 -8.27 -13.63
N LEU A 90 18.40 -8.81 -12.55
CA LEU A 90 18.78 -10.11 -12.00
C LEU A 90 18.49 -11.23 -13.00
N THR A 91 17.36 -11.18 -13.71
CA THR A 91 17.00 -12.15 -14.75
C THR A 91 17.98 -12.10 -15.92
N ALA A 92 18.36 -10.91 -16.38
CA ALA A 92 19.36 -10.74 -17.43
C ALA A 92 20.72 -11.31 -17.00
N HIS A 93 21.15 -11.04 -15.76
CA HIS A 93 22.39 -11.59 -15.23
C HIS A 93 22.35 -13.13 -15.10
N TRP A 94 21.24 -13.69 -14.63
CA TRP A 94 21.03 -15.14 -14.58
C TRP A 94 21.10 -15.76 -15.97
N ALA A 95 20.42 -15.18 -16.97
CA ALA A 95 20.43 -15.65 -18.34
C ALA A 95 21.85 -15.69 -18.93
N GLN A 96 22.67 -14.68 -18.59
CA GLN A 96 24.05 -14.59 -19.06
C GLN A 96 25.01 -15.58 -18.38
N THR A 97 24.80 -15.87 -17.09
CA THR A 97 25.83 -16.52 -16.26
C THR A 97 25.48 -17.92 -15.79
N ARG A 98 24.20 -18.32 -15.83
CA ARG A 98 23.72 -19.55 -15.17
C ARG A 98 22.68 -20.34 -15.98
N ALA A 99 21.94 -19.72 -16.89
CA ALA A 99 20.86 -20.42 -17.59
C ALA A 99 21.40 -21.49 -18.55
N ASP A 100 20.72 -22.63 -18.59
CA ASP A 100 20.91 -23.65 -19.62
C ASP A 100 19.88 -23.48 -20.75
N ASP A 101 20.10 -24.18 -21.87
CA ASP A 101 19.27 -24.04 -23.07
C ASP A 101 17.79 -24.38 -22.78
N ALA A 102 17.53 -25.43 -21.98
CA ALA A 102 16.17 -25.84 -21.64
C ALA A 102 15.44 -24.80 -20.77
N ALA A 103 16.15 -24.14 -19.86
CA ALA A 103 15.59 -23.05 -19.07
C ALA A 103 15.32 -21.81 -19.93
N LEU A 104 16.21 -21.48 -20.88
CA LEU A 104 16.03 -20.36 -21.80
C LEU A 104 14.81 -20.58 -22.71
N ASP A 105 14.66 -21.75 -23.30
CA ASP A 105 13.51 -22.10 -24.16
C ASP A 105 12.18 -21.92 -23.41
N ARG A 106 12.16 -22.21 -22.11
CA ARG A 106 10.93 -22.13 -21.29
C ARG A 106 10.49 -20.69 -20.98
N VAL A 107 11.41 -19.72 -20.94
CA VAL A 107 11.10 -18.37 -20.42
C VAL A 107 11.25 -17.26 -21.46
N THR A 108 12.00 -17.47 -22.54
CA THR A 108 12.42 -16.41 -23.47
C THR A 108 11.23 -15.69 -24.10
N ASP A 109 10.33 -16.41 -24.76
CA ASP A 109 9.20 -15.78 -25.47
C ASP A 109 8.27 -15.03 -24.50
N ALA A 110 7.99 -15.60 -23.34
CA ALA A 110 7.16 -14.97 -22.32
C ALA A 110 7.79 -13.67 -21.80
N LEU A 111 9.11 -13.66 -21.53
CA LEU A 111 9.84 -12.47 -21.11
C LEU A 111 9.86 -11.41 -22.21
N LEU A 112 10.15 -11.79 -23.47
CA LEU A 112 10.20 -10.87 -24.59
C LEU A 112 8.85 -10.18 -24.82
N MET A 113 7.75 -10.94 -24.79
CA MET A 113 6.40 -10.39 -24.95
C MET A 113 6.02 -9.44 -23.81
N ALA A 114 6.29 -9.82 -22.55
CA ALA A 114 6.01 -8.97 -21.40
C ALA A 114 6.82 -7.66 -21.43
N MET A 115 8.11 -7.72 -21.77
CA MET A 115 8.94 -6.52 -21.91
C MET A 115 8.50 -5.63 -23.07
N HIS A 116 8.08 -6.21 -24.20
CA HIS A 116 7.59 -5.47 -25.35
C HIS A 116 6.31 -4.68 -25.02
N ASP A 117 5.34 -5.33 -24.38
CA ASP A 117 4.08 -4.68 -23.97
C ASP A 117 4.34 -3.53 -22.99
N LEU A 118 5.10 -3.80 -21.92
CA LEU A 118 5.48 -2.78 -20.93
C LEU A 118 6.19 -1.59 -21.59
N ARG A 119 7.16 -1.85 -22.47
CA ARG A 119 7.87 -0.79 -23.20
C ARG A 119 6.89 0.05 -24.03
N THR A 120 5.96 -0.58 -24.73
CA THR A 120 4.97 0.12 -25.58
C THR A 120 4.11 1.07 -24.75
N VAL A 121 3.59 0.61 -23.61
CA VAL A 121 2.80 1.43 -22.68
C VAL A 121 3.62 2.61 -22.15
N LEU A 122 4.86 2.37 -21.68
CA LEU A 122 5.71 3.41 -21.10
C LEU A 122 6.13 4.47 -22.13
N VAL A 123 6.49 4.06 -23.35
CA VAL A 123 6.84 4.98 -24.43
C VAL A 123 5.65 5.88 -24.79
N ARG A 124 4.45 5.31 -24.93
CA ARG A 124 3.23 6.08 -25.18
C ARG A 124 2.98 7.10 -24.06
N LYS A 125 3.05 6.67 -22.79
CA LYS A 125 2.85 7.56 -21.63
C LYS A 125 3.90 8.67 -21.53
N LYS A 126 5.14 8.39 -21.93
CA LYS A 126 6.20 9.41 -22.00
C LYS A 126 5.87 10.46 -23.08
N ALA A 127 5.44 10.03 -24.26
CA ALA A 127 5.03 10.94 -25.34
C ALA A 127 3.84 11.83 -24.93
N GLU A 128 2.79 11.24 -24.34
CA GLU A 128 1.60 11.97 -23.84
C GLU A 128 1.97 13.08 -22.83
N ARG A 129 3.00 12.88 -22.00
CA ARG A 129 3.47 13.89 -21.03
C ARG A 129 4.28 15.02 -21.67
N MET A 130 5.11 14.71 -22.67
CA MET A 130 5.89 15.72 -23.38
C MET A 130 4.99 16.66 -24.20
N GLY A 131 3.92 16.13 -24.80
CA GLY A 131 2.95 16.95 -25.54
C GLY A 131 2.16 17.93 -24.65
N LYS A 132 1.89 17.57 -23.39
CA LYS A 132 1.18 18.42 -22.41
C LYS A 132 2.04 19.50 -21.74
N GLY A 133 3.37 19.38 -21.81
CA GLY A 133 4.31 20.36 -21.27
C GLY A 133 4.87 21.32 -22.32
N GLY A 134 4.44 21.18 -23.58
CA GLY A 134 4.82 22.05 -24.70
C GLY A 134 3.69 22.98 -25.17
N GLU A 135 2.52 22.93 -24.52
CA GLU A 135 1.46 23.96 -24.55
C GLU A 135 1.55 24.81 -23.28
#